data_AF-A0A1W0XD18-F1
#
_entry.id   AF-A0A1W0XD18-F1
#
_cell.length_a   1.000
_cell.length_b   1.000
_cell.length_c   1.000
_cell.angle_alpha   90.00
_cell.angle_beta   90.00
_cell.angle_gamma   90.00
#
_symmetry.space_group_name_H-M   'P 1'
#
loop_
_entity.id
_entity.type
_entity.pdbx_description
1 polymer ?
#
loop_
_entity_poly.entity_id
_entity_poly.type
_entity_poly.pdbx_seq_one_letter_code
_entity_poly.pdbx_strand_id
1 'polypeptide(L)'
;MIRPCELYKEEYRDCTMVRSRFHQLFTTGVKRDCSQWKTDYENCLLWRKNADPEAAKKAIQSESRRVAYRIATVMDNEIWQLRDTPPENWNAPLPEALERLRQSRQKALAKSATQTDTKVTAERLNPDVEKG
;
A
#
# COMPACT_ATOMS: atom_id res chain seq x y z
N MET A 1 -0.71 -8.10 -17.31
CA MET A 1 0.52 -7.39 -16.89
C MET A 1 1.14 -8.15 -15.73
N ILE A 2 2.47 -8.21 -15.64
CA ILE A 2 3.20 -8.87 -14.52
C ILE A 2 3.60 -7.79 -13.51
N ARG A 3 3.36 -8.03 -12.21
CA ARG A 3 3.79 -7.12 -11.12
C ARG A 3 5.29 -7.28 -10.84
N PRO A 4 5.95 -6.28 -10.23
CA PRO A 4 7.29 -6.45 -9.68
C PRO A 4 7.42 -7.71 -8.82
N CYS A 5 8.52 -8.45 -8.98
CA CYS A 5 8.68 -9.75 -8.32
C CYS A 5 8.72 -9.62 -6.79
N GLU A 6 9.18 -8.48 -6.28
CA GLU A 6 9.25 -8.15 -4.86
C GLU A 6 7.85 -8.17 -4.22
N LEU A 7 6.82 -7.73 -4.94
CA LEU A 7 5.44 -7.77 -4.45
C LEU A 7 4.95 -9.21 -4.27
N TYR A 8 5.24 -10.13 -5.21
CA TYR A 8 4.86 -11.54 -5.02
C TYR A 8 5.52 -12.16 -3.79
N LYS A 9 6.78 -11.79 -3.53
CA LYS A 9 7.52 -12.25 -2.35
C LYS A 9 6.92 -11.71 -1.05
N GLU A 10 6.57 -10.44 -1.02
CA GLU A 10 5.91 -9.79 0.12
C GLU A 10 4.54 -10.43 0.40
N GLU A 11 3.73 -10.63 -0.64
CA GLU A 11 2.41 -11.29 -0.51
C GLU A 11 2.54 -12.72 0.03
N TYR A 12 3.52 -13.49 -0.44
CA TYR A 12 3.79 -14.83 0.08
C TYR A 12 4.20 -14.79 1.57
N ARG A 13 5.11 -13.88 1.92
CA ARG A 13 5.55 -13.68 3.31
C ARG A 13 4.38 -13.29 4.19
N ASP A 14 3.59 -12.31 3.77
CA ASP A 14 2.46 -11.80 4.53
C ASP A 14 1.37 -12.87 4.66
N CYS A 15 1.10 -13.67 3.61
CA CYS A 15 0.16 -14.79 3.67
C CYS A 15 0.58 -15.88 4.68
N THR A 16 1.89 -16.10 4.85
CA THR A 16 2.45 -17.16 5.70
C THR A 16 2.74 -16.71 7.14
N MET A 17 2.88 -15.41 7.39
CA MET A 17 3.12 -14.88 8.73
C MET A 17 2.05 -15.30 9.75
N VAL A 18 2.48 -15.59 10.98
CA VAL A 18 1.62 -16.05 12.08
C VAL A 18 0.44 -15.11 12.32
N ARG A 19 0.71 -13.79 12.33
CA ARG A 19 -0.33 -12.76 12.54
C ARG A 19 -1.41 -12.81 11.44
N SER A 20 -1.00 -12.98 10.19
CA SER A 20 -1.91 -13.10 9.06
C SER A 20 -2.67 -14.43 9.07
N ARG A 21 -2.02 -15.53 9.45
CA ARG A 21 -2.68 -16.83 9.63
C ARG A 21 -3.75 -16.77 10.71
N PHE A 22 -3.47 -16.10 11.82
CA PHE A 22 -4.45 -15.85 12.86
C PHE A 22 -5.62 -15.02 12.34
N HIS A 23 -5.34 -13.94 11.60
CA HIS A 23 -6.40 -13.12 11.00
C HIS A 23 -7.27 -13.88 9.99
N GLN A 24 -6.68 -14.74 9.16
CA GLN A 24 -7.42 -15.62 8.23
C GLN A 24 -8.36 -16.56 8.98
N LEU A 25 -7.88 -17.18 10.06
CA LEU A 25 -8.71 -18.03 10.93
C LEU A 25 -9.84 -17.23 11.59
N PHE A 26 -9.57 -16.03 12.07
CA PHE A 26 -10.57 -15.19 12.72
C PHE A 26 -11.68 -14.73 11.77
N THR A 27 -11.34 -14.40 10.52
CA THR A 27 -12.29 -13.85 9.54
C THR A 27 -13.02 -14.92 8.73
N THR A 28 -12.32 -16.00 8.34
CA THR A 28 -12.86 -17.02 7.43
C THR A 28 -12.92 -18.42 8.05
N GLY A 29 -12.40 -18.62 9.27
CA GLY A 29 -12.38 -19.93 9.94
C GLY A 29 -11.31 -20.89 9.42
N VAL A 30 -10.67 -20.60 8.27
CA VAL A 30 -9.70 -21.48 7.62
C VAL A 30 -8.43 -20.73 7.21
N LYS A 31 -7.31 -21.44 7.16
CA LYS A 31 -6.05 -20.92 6.59
C LYS A 31 -6.11 -21.06 5.07
N ARG A 32 -5.80 -20.00 4.34
CA ARG A 32 -5.80 -20.02 2.86
C ARG A 32 -4.55 -20.70 2.31
N ASP A 33 -4.61 -21.24 1.11
CA ASP A 33 -3.38 -21.72 0.46
C ASP A 33 -2.53 -20.54 -0.03
N CYS A 34 -1.27 -20.50 0.38
CA CYS A 34 -0.30 -19.47 -0.03
C CYS A 34 0.62 -19.94 -1.16
N SER A 35 0.52 -21.21 -1.59
CA SER A 35 1.37 -21.81 -2.62
C SER A 35 1.37 -21.00 -3.92
N GLN A 36 0.22 -20.49 -4.34
CA GLN A 36 0.07 -19.70 -5.55
C GLN A 36 0.98 -18.46 -5.57
N TRP A 37 1.14 -17.78 -4.43
CA TRP A 37 2.02 -16.61 -4.33
C TRP A 37 3.50 -16.98 -4.52
N LYS A 38 3.90 -18.15 -4.01
CA LYS A 38 5.24 -18.68 -4.20
C LYS A 38 5.50 -19.03 -5.66
N THR A 39 4.56 -19.73 -6.30
CA THR A 39 4.65 -20.08 -7.72
C THR A 39 4.71 -18.85 -8.62
N ASP A 40 3.91 -17.82 -8.33
CA ASP A 40 3.94 -16.58 -9.10
C ASP A 40 5.28 -15.83 -8.94
N TYR A 41 5.84 -15.83 -7.72
CA TYR A 41 7.17 -15.29 -7.47
C TYR A 41 8.26 -16.01 -8.27
N GLU A 42 8.24 -17.34 -8.27
CA GLU A 42 9.18 -18.18 -9.04
C GLU A 42 9.06 -17.92 -10.55
N ASN A 43 7.84 -17.90 -11.09
CA ASN A 43 7.58 -17.58 -12.50
C ASN A 43 8.03 -16.15 -12.85
N CYS A 44 7.80 -15.17 -11.97
CA CYS A 44 8.28 -13.80 -12.18
C CYS A 44 9.81 -13.75 -12.25
N LEU A 45 10.50 -14.46 -11.35
CA LEU A 45 11.96 -14.54 -11.36
C LEU A 45 12.52 -15.22 -12.61
N LEU A 46 11.88 -16.30 -13.08
CA LEU A 46 12.26 -16.99 -14.30
C LEU A 46 12.12 -16.08 -15.52
N TRP A 47 11.01 -15.36 -15.63
CA TRP A 47 10.83 -14.35 -16.67
C TRP A 47 11.89 -13.25 -16.57
N ARG A 48 12.15 -12.74 -15.37
CA ARG A 48 13.13 -11.65 -15.16
C ARG A 48 14.57 -12.05 -15.51
N LYS A 49 14.97 -13.30 -15.23
CA LYS A 49 16.34 -13.77 -15.45
C LYS A 49 16.56 -14.31 -16.85
N ASN A 50 15.61 -15.10 -17.35
CA ASN A 50 15.80 -15.91 -18.55
C ASN A 50 14.91 -15.48 -19.72
N ALA A 51 14.05 -14.47 -19.53
CA ALA A 51 13.03 -14.07 -20.50
C ALA A 51 12.16 -15.27 -20.96
N ASP A 52 11.85 -16.19 -20.03
CA ASP A 52 11.02 -17.37 -20.31
C ASP A 52 9.55 -17.00 -20.59
N PRO A 53 9.06 -17.15 -21.84
CA PRO A 53 7.72 -16.76 -22.23
C PRO A 53 6.63 -17.60 -21.55
N GLU A 54 6.90 -18.85 -21.18
CA GLU A 54 5.93 -19.71 -20.51
C GLU A 54 5.71 -19.25 -19.05
N ALA A 55 6.81 -18.93 -18.36
CA ALA A 55 6.76 -18.36 -17.02
C ALA A 55 6.00 -17.03 -17.00
N ALA A 56 6.25 -16.17 -18.00
CA ALA A 56 5.51 -14.91 -18.17
C ALA A 56 4.01 -15.15 -18.36
N LYS A 57 3.64 -16.11 -19.24
CA LYS A 57 2.24 -16.46 -19.49
C LYS A 57 1.54 -16.95 -18.23
N LYS A 58 2.18 -17.82 -17.45
CA LYS A 58 1.65 -18.33 -16.18
C LYS A 58 1.41 -17.21 -15.17
N ALA A 59 2.38 -16.30 -15.00
CA ALA A 59 2.24 -15.13 -14.12
C ALA A 59 1.08 -14.21 -14.57
N ILE A 60 0.98 -13.91 -15.87
CA ILE A 60 -0.11 -13.10 -16.43
C ILE A 60 -1.47 -13.76 -16.18
N GLN A 61 -1.60 -15.07 -16.41
CA GLN A 61 -2.84 -15.80 -16.16
C GLN A 61 -3.24 -15.79 -14.68
N SER A 62 -2.27 -15.87 -13.76
CA SER A 62 -2.55 -15.73 -12.33
C SER A 62 -3.10 -14.34 -11.99
N GLU A 63 -2.51 -13.27 -12.53
CA GLU A 63 -2.99 -11.90 -12.34
C GLU A 63 -4.38 -11.68 -12.94
N SER A 64 -4.62 -12.17 -14.16
CA SER A 64 -5.93 -12.09 -14.79
C SER A 64 -7.01 -12.78 -13.94
N ARG A 65 -6.70 -13.95 -13.37
CA ARG A 65 -7.61 -14.64 -12.45
C ARG A 65 -7.89 -13.83 -11.17
N ARG A 66 -6.87 -13.20 -10.57
CA ARG A 66 -7.06 -12.32 -9.40
C ARG A 66 -7.94 -11.12 -9.70
N VAL A 67 -7.70 -10.46 -10.83
CA VAL A 67 -8.49 -9.29 -11.25
C VAL A 67 -9.94 -9.70 -11.52
N ALA A 68 -10.15 -10.82 -12.23
CA ALA A 68 -11.48 -11.35 -12.50
C ALA A 68 -12.22 -11.69 -11.20
N TYR A 69 -11.57 -12.38 -10.25
CA TYR A 69 -12.16 -12.69 -8.95
C TYR A 69 -12.53 -11.42 -8.19
N ARG A 70 -11.64 -10.42 -8.12
CA ARG A 70 -11.91 -9.15 -7.45
C ARG A 70 -13.10 -8.41 -8.07
N ILE A 71 -13.16 -8.35 -9.40
CA ILE A 71 -14.29 -7.74 -10.11
C ILE A 71 -15.58 -8.51 -9.81
N ALA A 72 -15.56 -9.83 -9.91
CA ALA A 72 -16.72 -10.67 -9.63
C ALA A 72 -17.25 -10.44 -8.20
N THR A 73 -16.38 -10.39 -7.19
CA THR A 73 -16.78 -10.09 -5.80
C THR A 73 -17.40 -8.70 -5.64
N VAL A 74 -16.94 -7.72 -6.41
CA VAL A 74 -17.55 -6.37 -6.40
C VAL A 74 -18.92 -6.39 -7.07
N MET A 75 -19.07 -7.09 -8.19
CA MET A 75 -20.32 -7.19 -8.94
C MET A 75 -21.38 -8.04 -8.24
N ASP A 76 -20.97 -9.02 -7.43
CA ASP A 76 -21.84 -9.89 -6.64
C ASP A 76 -22.44 -9.19 -5.40
N ASN A 77 -22.08 -7.92 -5.16
CA ASN A 77 -22.59 -7.16 -4.03
C ASN A 77 -23.98 -6.58 -4.32
N GLU A 78 -25.00 -7.07 -3.62
CA GLU A 78 -26.39 -6.59 -3.75
C GLU A 78 -26.71 -5.37 -2.89
N ILE A 79 -25.85 -5.04 -1.92
CA ILE A 79 -26.08 -3.97 -0.93
C ILE A 79 -25.64 -2.61 -1.48
N TRP A 80 -24.52 -2.58 -2.22
CA TRP A 80 -23.91 -1.35 -2.71
C TRP A 80 -23.87 -1.31 -4.23
N GLN A 81 -24.48 -0.27 -4.82
CA GLN A 81 -24.42 -0.05 -6.26
C GLN A 81 -23.13 0.69 -6.65
N LEU A 82 -22.54 0.28 -7.78
CA LEU A 82 -21.41 1.00 -8.37
C LEU A 82 -21.86 2.37 -8.88
N ARG A 83 -21.05 3.40 -8.63
CA ARG A 83 -21.31 4.76 -9.14
C ARG A 83 -20.79 4.90 -10.56
N ASP A 84 -21.62 5.43 -11.46
CA ASP A 84 -21.23 5.73 -12.84
C ASP A 84 -20.40 7.03 -12.92
N THR A 85 -20.75 8.03 -12.12
CA THR A 85 -20.07 9.32 -12.07
C THR A 85 -19.74 9.70 -10.64
N PRO A 86 -18.66 10.48 -10.41
CA PRO A 86 -18.44 11.11 -9.11
C PRO A 86 -19.64 12.02 -8.79
N PRO A 87 -19.94 12.24 -7.49
CA PRO A 87 -20.92 13.24 -7.07
C PRO A 87 -20.57 14.63 -7.63
N GLU A 88 -21.57 15.45 -7.97
CA GLU A 88 -21.35 16.79 -8.54
C GLU A 88 -20.45 17.68 -7.67
N ASN A 89 -20.62 17.58 -6.35
CA ASN A 89 -19.87 18.33 -5.36
C ASN A 89 -18.58 17.62 -4.89
N TRP A 90 -18.09 16.61 -5.62
CA TRP A 90 -16.88 15.88 -5.25
C TRP A 90 -15.65 16.80 -5.10
N ASN A 91 -15.57 17.84 -5.92
CA ASN A 91 -14.51 18.86 -5.90
C ASN A 91 -14.94 20.16 -5.18
N ALA A 92 -16.01 20.13 -4.38
CA ALA A 92 -16.41 21.29 -3.61
C ALA A 92 -15.31 21.71 -2.61
N PRO A 93 -15.17 23.02 -2.33
CA PRO A 93 -14.24 23.48 -1.32
C PRO A 93 -14.55 22.84 0.04
N LEU A 94 -13.53 22.64 0.87
CA LEU A 94 -13.72 22.12 2.21
C LEU A 94 -14.68 23.03 2.99
N PRO A 95 -15.58 22.46 3.81
CA PRO A 95 -16.35 23.23 4.77
C PRO A 95 -15.45 24.13 5.62
N GLU A 96 -15.89 25.35 5.90
CA GLU A 96 -15.07 26.39 6.52
C GLU A 96 -14.38 25.93 7.81
N ALA A 97 -15.08 25.19 8.66
CA ALA A 97 -14.52 24.65 9.90
C ALA A 97 -13.31 23.72 9.63
N LEU A 98 -13.41 22.85 8.63
CA LEU A 98 -12.33 21.93 8.24
C LEU A 98 -11.19 22.68 7.56
N GLU A 99 -11.48 23.72 6.78
CA GLU A 99 -10.46 24.55 6.14
C GLU A 99 -9.66 25.35 7.18
N ARG A 100 -10.33 25.92 8.19
CA ARG A 100 -9.65 26.56 9.33
C ARG A 100 -8.77 25.58 10.11
N LEU A 101 -9.25 24.36 10.35
CA LEU A 101 -8.46 23.29 10.99
C LEU A 101 -7.24 22.89 10.15
N ARG A 102 -7.39 22.80 8.82
CA ARG A 102 -6.30 22.51 7.90
C ARG A 102 -5.23 23.60 7.96
N GLN A 103 -5.64 24.87 7.88
CA GLN A 103 -4.73 26.01 7.93
C GLN A 103 -4.00 26.12 9.26
N SER A 104 -4.69 25.90 10.39
CA SER A 104 -4.04 25.91 11.72
C SER A 104 -3.02 24.79 11.83
N ARG A 105 -3.33 23.59 11.34
CA ARG A 105 -2.41 22.45 11.31
C ARG A 105 -1.19 22.73 10.43
N GLN A 106 -1.39 23.31 9.24
CA GLN A 106 -0.29 23.69 8.35
C GLN A 106 0.63 24.74 9.01
N LYS A 107 0.07 25.75 9.67
CA LYS A 107 0.84 26.74 10.43
C LYS A 107 1.64 26.11 11.57
N ALA A 108 1.04 25.17 12.31
CA ALA A 108 1.74 24.45 13.38
C ALA A 108 2.92 23.62 12.84
N LEU A 109 2.72 22.91 11.73
CA LEU A 109 3.77 22.15 11.06
C LEU A 109 4.90 23.05 10.54
N ALA A 110 4.57 24.17 9.90
CA ALA A 110 5.55 25.15 9.44
C ALA A 110 6.35 25.76 10.61
N LYS A 111 5.68 26.06 11.73
CA LYS A 111 6.34 26.54 12.95
C LYS A 111 7.27 25.48 13.54
N SER A 112 6.87 24.21 13.54
CA SER A 112 7.74 23.14 14.00
C SER A 112 8.96 22.95 13.10
N ALA A 113 8.80 23.10 11.78
CA ALA A 113 9.90 23.00 10.82
C ALA A 113 10.91 24.16 10.99
N THR A 114 10.44 25.40 11.15
CA THR A 114 11.33 26.54 11.39
C THR A 114 12.01 26.47 12.76
N GLN A 115 11.35 25.91 13.78
CA GLN A 115 11.95 25.65 15.08
C GLN A 115 13.01 24.54 15.03
N THR A 116 12.82 23.48 14.23
CA THR A 116 13.85 22.47 14.03
C THR A 116 15.03 23.02 13.25
N ASP A 117 14.80 23.84 12.22
CA ASP A 117 15.87 24.43 11.43
C ASP A 117 16.70 25.44 12.24
N THR A 118 16.04 26.26 13.09
CA THR A 118 16.75 27.19 14.00
C THR A 118 17.52 26.47 15.09
N LYS A 119 17.00 25.37 15.65
CA LYS A 119 17.75 24.54 16.61
C LYS A 119 18.97 23.87 15.97
N VAL A 120 18.82 23.26 14.80
CA VAL A 120 19.92 22.63 14.05
C VAL A 120 20.99 23.67 13.67
N THR A 121 20.58 24.89 13.33
CA THR A 121 21.52 25.98 12.99
C THR A 121 22.24 26.50 14.24
N ALA A 122 21.54 26.66 15.37
CA ALA A 122 22.14 27.07 16.65
C ALA A 122 23.13 26.03 17.21
N GLU A 123 22.83 24.75 17.04
CA GLU A 123 23.68 23.63 17.48
C GLU A 123 24.93 23.47 16.59
N ARG A 124 24.84 23.81 15.29
CA ARG A 124 26.02 23.86 14.39
C ARG A 124 26.92 25.08 14.61
N LEU A 125 26.40 26.17 15.19
CA LEU A 125 27.16 27.41 15.44
C LEU A 125 27.88 27.42 16.80
N ASN A 126 27.63 26.45 17.68
CA ASN A 126 28.33 26.28 18.97
C ASN A 126 28.98 24.88 19.08
N PRO A 127 30.09 24.59 18.39
CA PRO A 127 30.79 23.32 18.55
C PRO A 127 31.64 23.21 19.84
N ASP A 128 31.83 24.27 20.62
CA ASP A 128 32.79 24.29 21.74
C ASP A 128 32.18 24.70 23.09
N VAL A 129 31.31 23.88 23.66
CA VAL A 129 31.07 23.86 25.13
C VAL A 129 30.77 22.42 25.56
N GLU A 130 31.82 21.60 25.71
CA GLU A 130 31.88 20.47 26.67
C GLU A 130 33.22 19.74 26.54
N LYS A 131 34.31 20.40 26.97
CA LYS A 131 35.50 19.72 27.50
C LYS A 131 36.04 20.55 28.66
N GLY A 132 35.51 20.27 29.84
CA GLY A 132 36.09 20.61 31.14
C GLY A 132 36.21 19.32 31.94
#